data_AF-A0A0G0SU42-F1
#
_entry.id   AF-A0A0G0SU42-F1
#
_cell.length_a   1.000
_cell.length_b   1.000
_cell.length_c   1.000
_cell.angle_alpha   90.00
_cell.angle_beta   90.00
_cell.angle_gamma   90.00
#
_symmetry.space_group_name_H-M   'P 1'
#
loop_
_entity.id
_entity.type
_entity.pdbx_description
1 polymer ?
#
loop_
_entity_poly.entity_id
_entity_poly.type
_entity_poly.pdbx_seq_one_letter_code
_entity_poly.pdbx_strand_id
1 'polypeptide(L)'
;MWSKQKVEDTLKFGELEFNKTKQGWVISTKQYLKDRKGIVRKTKAFSLIGDIYTEHGTEEIITLLGNGRIFPYPKPSIFIERLLEIGSDKNDLILDFFAGSGTTAHAVMAQNTKDGGNRKFILVQLPEPTSPDSEAYKAGYKTIADITKERARRVIKGYGDNPKPINNGFKVFKLAPSNYPDISYEFDPSKTEEENQKSFSEYLTRAQQTSLLDKSIEPINIVYENIVKEGFSLNSKIVESSVDGNHLFIVTDGESLALTWD
;
A
#
# COMPACT_ATOMS: atom_id res chain seq x y z
N MET A 1 7.53 -9.20 20.23
CA MET A 1 8.18 -10.19 21.12
C MET A 1 8.89 -9.46 22.25
N TRP A 2 9.01 -10.08 23.44
CA TRP A 2 9.83 -9.54 24.54
C TRP A 2 11.31 -9.80 24.27
N SER A 3 12.18 -8.88 24.70
CA SER A 3 13.63 -9.09 24.69
C SER A 3 14.01 -10.13 25.75
N LYS A 4 15.16 -10.80 25.56
CA LYS A 4 15.73 -11.73 26.56
C LYS A 4 15.83 -11.08 27.94
N GLN A 5 16.34 -9.86 27.98
CA GLN A 5 16.48 -9.08 29.22
C GLN A 5 15.14 -8.83 29.91
N LYS A 6 14.09 -8.49 29.14
CA LYS A 6 12.74 -8.31 29.69
C LYS A 6 12.21 -9.61 30.31
N VAL A 7 12.46 -10.76 29.69
CA VAL A 7 12.05 -12.06 30.21
C VAL A 7 12.76 -12.36 31.54
N GLU A 8 14.09 -12.19 31.59
CA GLU A 8 14.90 -12.41 32.79
C GLU A 8 14.46 -11.51 33.95
N ASP A 9 14.25 -10.22 33.67
CA ASP A 9 13.75 -9.27 34.67
C ASP A 9 12.37 -9.70 35.19
N THR A 10 11.44 -10.04 34.30
CA THR A 10 10.07 -10.40 34.70
C THR A 10 10.03 -11.70 35.51
N LEU A 11 10.91 -12.65 35.21
CA LEU A 11 11.11 -13.86 36.00
C LEU A 11 11.63 -13.57 37.40
N LYS A 12 12.62 -12.68 37.54
CA LYS A 12 13.20 -12.29 38.83
C LYS A 12 12.17 -11.72 39.80
N PHE A 13 11.16 -11.01 39.29
CA PHE A 13 10.09 -10.42 40.10
C PHE A 13 8.87 -11.34 40.28
N GLY A 14 8.92 -12.59 39.81
CA GLY A 14 7.80 -13.55 39.94
C GLY A 14 6.55 -13.12 39.16
N GLU A 15 6.74 -12.30 38.11
CA GLU A 15 5.66 -11.79 37.27
C GLU A 15 5.37 -12.69 36.06
N LEU A 16 6.11 -13.80 35.91
CA LEU A 16 6.00 -14.76 34.83
C LEU A 16 5.69 -16.15 35.38
N GLU A 17 4.75 -16.85 34.77
CA GLU A 17 4.29 -18.17 35.21
C GLU A 17 4.23 -19.13 34.03
N PHE A 18 4.84 -20.29 34.18
CA PHE A 18 4.83 -21.35 33.16
C PHE A 18 3.82 -22.41 33.57
N ASN A 19 2.74 -22.49 32.80
CA ASN A 19 1.66 -23.43 33.03
C ASN A 19 1.77 -24.58 32.05
N LYS A 20 1.81 -25.81 32.55
CA LYS A 20 1.81 -27.02 31.71
C LYS A 20 0.37 -27.39 31.36
N THR A 21 0.06 -27.45 30.07
CA THR A 21 -1.24 -27.86 29.53
C THR A 21 -1.11 -29.18 28.78
N LYS A 22 -2.25 -29.78 28.38
CA LYS A 22 -2.27 -30.99 27.54
C LYS A 22 -1.62 -30.77 26.16
N GLN A 23 -1.53 -29.52 25.70
CA GLN A 23 -1.02 -29.14 24.38
C GLN A 23 0.40 -28.54 24.44
N GLY A 24 1.03 -28.48 25.62
CA GLY A 24 2.36 -27.91 25.80
C GLY A 24 2.43 -26.88 26.93
N TRP A 25 3.46 -26.04 26.91
CA TRP A 25 3.64 -24.98 27.91
C TRP A 25 2.98 -23.67 27.45
N VAL A 26 2.21 -23.07 28.35
CA VAL A 26 1.64 -21.72 28.18
C VAL A 26 2.33 -20.79 29.16
N ILE A 27 2.76 -19.63 28.67
CA ILE A 27 3.38 -18.59 29.49
C ILE A 27 2.31 -17.57 29.84
N SER A 28 2.07 -17.38 31.14
CA SER A 28 1.16 -16.37 31.68
C SER A 28 1.96 -15.26 32.36
N THR A 29 1.42 -14.04 32.37
CA THR A 29 2.06 -12.90 33.03
C THR A 29 1.15 -12.38 34.14
N LYS A 30 1.70 -12.20 35.34
CA LYS A 30 0.98 -11.66 36.50
C LYS A 30 1.01 -10.15 36.44
N GLN A 31 -0.16 -9.54 36.33
CA GLN A 31 -0.29 -8.09 36.32
C GLN A 31 -0.91 -7.62 37.64
N TYR A 32 -0.06 -7.19 38.58
CA TYR A 32 -0.50 -6.68 39.88
C TYR A 32 -1.10 -5.27 39.78
N LEU A 33 -2.01 -4.94 40.71
CA LEU A 33 -2.67 -3.63 40.81
C LEU A 33 -1.67 -2.48 40.99
N LYS A 34 -0.61 -2.69 41.76
CA LYS A 34 0.50 -1.76 41.91
C LYS A 34 1.68 -2.21 41.06
N ASP A 35 2.37 -1.28 40.43
CA ASP A 35 3.63 -1.56 39.76
C ASP A 35 4.78 -1.74 40.76
N ARG A 36 5.99 -2.01 40.25
CA ARG A 36 7.20 -2.22 41.08
C ARG A 36 7.61 -1.00 41.91
N LYS A 37 7.06 0.18 41.63
CA LYS A 37 7.27 1.43 42.38
C LYS A 37 6.14 1.72 43.37
N GLY A 38 5.18 0.79 43.52
CA GLY A 38 4.02 0.96 44.39
C GLY A 38 2.91 1.83 43.80
N ILE A 39 3.04 2.26 42.55
CA ILE A 39 2.06 3.13 41.89
C ILE A 39 0.90 2.26 41.39
N VAL A 40 -0.32 2.65 41.72
CA VAL A 40 -1.52 1.97 41.21
C VAL A 40 -1.56 2.11 39.68
N ARG A 41 -1.57 0.97 38.99
CA ARG A 41 -1.71 0.93 37.53
C ARG A 41 -3.06 1.51 37.16
N LYS A 42 -3.06 2.53 36.30
CA LYS A 42 -4.28 3.07 35.71
C LYS A 42 -4.95 2.00 34.84
N THR A 43 -6.28 2.04 34.77
CA THR A 43 -7.05 1.21 33.84
C THR A 43 -6.52 1.39 32.42
N LYS A 44 -6.34 0.28 31.70
CA LYS A 44 -5.98 0.34 30.28
C LYS A 44 -7.12 1.00 29.52
N ALA A 45 -6.80 1.86 28.56
CA ALA A 45 -7.81 2.32 27.61
C ALA A 45 -8.47 1.08 26.98
N PHE A 46 -9.79 1.04 26.98
CA PHE A 46 -10.55 -0.02 26.33
C PHE A 46 -11.04 0.50 24.97
N SER A 47 -11.05 -0.39 23.98
CA SER A 47 -11.64 -0.09 22.67
C SER A 47 -13.16 -0.22 22.78
N LEU A 48 -13.90 0.65 22.09
CA LEU A 48 -15.34 0.48 21.89
C LEU A 48 -15.64 -0.72 20.96
N ILE A 49 -14.66 -1.11 20.14
CA ILE A 49 -14.71 -2.28 19.27
C ILE A 49 -14.03 -3.43 20.01
N GLY A 50 -14.84 -4.33 20.54
CA GLY A 50 -14.40 -5.39 21.46
C GLY A 50 -14.15 -6.75 20.81
N ASP A 51 -14.51 -6.91 19.54
CA ASP A 51 -14.50 -8.17 18.78
C ASP A 51 -13.40 -8.24 17.71
N ILE A 52 -12.66 -7.14 17.50
CA ILE A 52 -11.58 -7.07 16.50
C ILE A 52 -10.25 -6.77 17.17
N TYR A 53 -9.31 -7.72 17.05
CA TYR A 53 -8.00 -7.65 17.70
C TYR A 53 -6.87 -7.51 16.68
N THR A 54 -5.74 -6.97 17.12
CA THR A 54 -4.51 -6.85 16.29
C THR A 54 -3.97 -8.21 15.84
N GLU A 55 -4.31 -9.28 16.57
CA GLU A 55 -3.91 -10.66 16.25
C GLU A 55 -4.52 -11.12 14.93
N HIS A 56 -5.78 -10.76 14.62
CA HIS A 56 -6.43 -11.12 13.35
C HIS A 56 -5.63 -10.64 12.13
N GLY A 57 -5.08 -9.43 12.18
CA GLY A 57 -4.21 -8.94 11.10
C GLY A 57 -2.92 -9.77 10.98
N THR A 58 -2.36 -10.21 12.11
CA THR A 58 -1.15 -11.05 12.12
C THR A 58 -1.43 -12.43 11.54
N GLU A 59 -2.58 -13.02 11.89
CA GLU A 59 -3.07 -14.28 11.32
C GLU A 59 -3.26 -14.18 9.81
N GLU A 60 -3.89 -13.10 9.31
CA GLU A 60 -4.03 -12.87 7.87
C GLU A 60 -2.67 -12.85 7.16
N ILE A 61 -1.64 -12.23 7.74
CA ILE A 61 -0.28 -12.25 7.17
C ILE A 61 0.33 -13.65 7.22
N ILE A 62 0.10 -14.43 8.28
CA ILE A 62 0.55 -15.83 8.35
C ILE A 62 -0.14 -16.65 7.26
N THR A 63 -1.46 -16.56 7.13
CA THR A 63 -2.23 -17.30 6.13
C THR A 63 -1.87 -16.91 4.71
N LEU A 64 -1.74 -15.60 4.44
CA LEU A 64 -1.45 -15.11 3.11
C LEU A 64 0.02 -15.29 2.75
N LEU A 65 0.96 -14.91 3.63
CA LEU A 65 2.38 -14.80 3.31
C LEU A 65 3.26 -15.88 3.96
N GLY A 66 2.67 -16.77 4.76
CA GLY A 66 3.34 -17.90 5.40
C GLY A 66 4.07 -17.56 6.71
N ASN A 67 4.30 -16.28 7.00
CA ASN A 67 5.04 -15.86 8.18
C ASN A 67 4.61 -14.47 8.66
N GLY A 68 4.08 -14.39 9.89
CA GLY A 68 3.63 -13.14 10.52
C GLY A 68 4.71 -12.08 10.72
N ARG A 69 5.99 -12.45 10.59
CA ARG A 69 7.13 -11.51 10.67
C ARG A 69 7.46 -10.83 9.35
N ILE A 70 6.83 -11.23 8.23
CA ILE A 70 7.01 -10.55 6.93
C ILE A 70 6.51 -9.10 7.02
N PHE A 71 5.40 -8.87 7.71
CA PHE A 71 4.92 -7.52 7.98
C PHE A 71 4.42 -7.42 9.42
N PRO A 72 5.13 -6.73 10.32
CA PRO A 72 4.69 -6.59 11.70
C PRO A 72 3.56 -5.57 11.81
N TYR A 73 2.62 -5.82 12.73
CA TYR A 73 1.50 -4.91 13.06
C TYR A 73 0.59 -4.52 11.88
N PRO A 74 0.19 -5.45 11.00
CA PRO A 74 -0.83 -5.17 9.98
C PRO A 74 -2.16 -4.80 10.65
N LYS A 75 -2.94 -3.91 10.03
CA LYS A 75 -4.32 -3.71 10.44
C LYS A 75 -5.14 -4.95 10.05
N PRO A 76 -6.08 -5.42 10.89
CA PRO A 76 -7.04 -6.47 10.49
C PRO A 76 -7.91 -5.99 9.33
N SER A 77 -8.14 -6.83 8.32
CA SER A 77 -9.01 -6.49 7.19
C SER A 77 -10.45 -6.23 7.63
N ILE A 78 -10.97 -7.06 8.53
CA ILE A 78 -12.31 -6.92 9.10
C ILE A 78 -12.54 -5.57 9.80
N PHE A 79 -11.50 -4.96 10.35
CA PHE A 79 -11.60 -3.61 10.92
C PHE A 79 -11.88 -2.58 9.82
N ILE A 80 -11.17 -2.67 8.70
CA ILE A 80 -11.37 -1.76 7.57
C ILE A 80 -12.70 -2.05 6.87
N GLU A 81 -13.13 -3.30 6.74
CA GLU A 81 -14.46 -3.66 6.23
C GLU A 81 -15.57 -2.97 7.04
N ARG A 82 -15.45 -2.96 8.37
CA ARG A 82 -16.39 -2.26 9.25
C ARG A 82 -16.44 -0.76 8.98
N LEU A 83 -15.31 -0.13 8.67
CA LEU A 83 -15.28 1.29 8.28
C LEU A 83 -15.93 1.51 6.91
N LEU A 84 -15.73 0.60 5.97
CA LEU A 84 -16.37 0.65 4.65
C LEU A 84 -17.89 0.50 4.75
N GLU A 85 -18.40 -0.38 5.63
CA GLU A 85 -19.84 -0.52 5.90
C GLU A 85 -20.48 0.78 6.40
N ILE A 86 -19.73 1.60 7.15
CA ILE A 86 -20.23 2.85 7.74
C ILE A 86 -20.08 4.02 6.77
N GLY A 87 -18.97 4.07 6.04
CA GLY A 87 -18.52 5.28 5.34
C GLY A 87 -18.39 5.16 3.82
N SER A 88 -18.88 4.08 3.20
CA SER A 88 -18.82 3.93 1.74
C SER A 88 -20.03 3.23 1.13
N ASP A 89 -20.43 3.68 -0.04
CA ASP A 89 -21.41 3.02 -0.90
C ASP A 89 -20.76 1.95 -1.78
N LYS A 90 -21.62 1.13 -2.40
CA LYS A 90 -21.20 -0.04 -3.19
C LYS A 90 -20.33 0.27 -4.40
N ASN A 91 -20.26 1.51 -4.88
CA ASN A 91 -19.50 1.88 -6.09
C ASN A 91 -18.41 2.92 -5.83
N ASP A 92 -18.12 3.21 -4.55
CA ASP A 92 -17.18 4.26 -4.18
C ASP A 92 -15.73 3.89 -4.50
N LEU A 93 -14.92 4.93 -4.65
CA LEU A 93 -13.47 4.82 -4.76
C LEU A 93 -12.83 5.03 -3.38
N ILE A 94 -12.14 4.01 -2.90
CA ILE A 94 -11.45 4.02 -1.61
C ILE A 94 -9.98 4.37 -1.81
N LEU A 95 -9.50 5.43 -1.16
CA LEU A 95 -8.10 5.85 -1.22
C LEU A 95 -7.39 5.55 0.09
N ASP A 96 -6.23 4.91 0.01
CA ASP A 96 -5.31 4.75 1.13
C ASP A 96 -3.88 5.05 0.65
N PHE A 97 -3.36 6.22 1.07
CA PHE A 97 -2.04 6.69 0.70
C PHE A 97 -0.93 6.28 1.69
N PHE A 98 -1.27 5.40 2.65
CA PHE A 98 -0.35 4.74 3.57
C PHE A 98 -0.64 3.23 3.61
N ALA A 99 -0.65 2.62 2.42
CA ALA A 99 -1.19 1.27 2.25
C ALA A 99 -0.55 0.20 3.14
N GLY A 100 0.74 0.36 3.46
CA GLY A 100 1.50 -0.55 4.33
C GLY A 100 1.40 -1.99 3.83
N SER A 101 0.82 -2.88 4.63
CA SER A 101 0.65 -4.28 4.23
C SER A 101 -0.37 -4.51 3.08
N GLY A 102 -1.21 -3.53 2.75
CA GLY A 102 -2.30 -3.67 1.76
C GLY A 102 -3.62 -4.14 2.38
N THR A 103 -3.86 -3.82 3.66
CA THR A 103 -5.11 -4.19 4.36
C THR A 103 -6.34 -3.60 3.68
N THR A 104 -6.27 -2.36 3.21
CA THR A 104 -7.41 -1.67 2.58
C THR A 104 -7.87 -2.37 1.30
N ALA A 105 -6.96 -2.77 0.42
CA ALA A 105 -7.33 -3.56 -0.77
C ALA A 105 -7.96 -4.91 -0.39
N HIS A 106 -7.43 -5.59 0.63
CA HIS A 106 -8.02 -6.82 1.14
C HIS A 106 -9.48 -6.59 1.58
N ALA A 107 -9.70 -5.59 2.44
CA ALA A 107 -11.03 -5.26 2.95
C ALA A 107 -12.02 -4.87 1.85
N VAL A 108 -11.61 -4.06 0.87
CA VAL A 108 -12.48 -3.68 -0.26
C VAL A 108 -12.91 -4.90 -1.07
N MET A 109 -11.97 -5.81 -1.38
CA MET A 109 -12.27 -7.03 -2.12
C MET A 109 -13.19 -7.98 -1.34
N ALA A 110 -12.96 -8.14 -0.03
CA ALA A 110 -13.80 -8.93 0.85
C ALA A 110 -15.22 -8.35 0.94
N GLN A 111 -15.34 -7.04 1.16
CA GLN A 111 -16.62 -6.36 1.27
C GLN A 111 -17.44 -6.45 -0.03
N ASN A 112 -16.81 -6.24 -1.19
CA ASN A 112 -17.47 -6.41 -2.49
C ASN A 112 -17.98 -7.83 -2.69
N THR A 113 -17.20 -8.83 -2.27
CA THR A 113 -17.63 -10.24 -2.33
C THR A 113 -18.82 -10.52 -1.40
N LYS A 114 -18.84 -9.87 -0.24
CA LYS A 114 -19.88 -10.03 0.79
C LYS A 114 -21.20 -9.37 0.40
N ASP A 115 -21.18 -8.15 -0.12
CA ASP A 115 -22.39 -7.34 -0.37
C ASP A 115 -22.74 -7.16 -1.85
N GLY A 116 -21.99 -7.80 -2.76
CA GLY A 116 -22.15 -7.68 -4.21
C GLY A 116 -21.81 -6.29 -4.74
N GLY A 117 -21.02 -5.52 -3.99
CA GLY A 117 -20.53 -4.20 -4.39
C GLY A 117 -19.44 -4.25 -5.46
N ASN A 118 -19.11 -3.07 -5.96
CA ASN A 118 -18.07 -2.80 -6.95
C ASN A 118 -17.20 -1.60 -6.53
N ARG A 119 -16.88 -1.51 -5.23
CA ARG A 119 -15.96 -0.50 -4.70
C ARG A 119 -14.61 -0.65 -5.36
N LYS A 120 -14.01 0.46 -5.77
CA LYS A 120 -12.65 0.50 -6.34
C LYS A 120 -11.68 0.96 -5.27
N PHE A 121 -10.39 0.71 -5.46
CA PHE A 121 -9.37 1.22 -4.55
C PHE A 121 -8.17 1.81 -5.29
N ILE A 122 -7.54 2.81 -4.67
CA ILE A 122 -6.20 3.29 -5.00
C ILE A 122 -5.34 3.17 -3.74
N LEU A 123 -4.23 2.46 -3.87
CA LEU A 123 -3.23 2.34 -2.82
C LEU A 123 -1.97 3.08 -3.22
N VAL A 124 -1.44 3.92 -2.33
CA VAL A 124 -0.11 4.51 -2.49
C VAL A 124 0.81 3.94 -1.41
N GLN A 125 1.98 3.46 -1.83
CA GLN A 125 3.01 2.94 -0.96
C GLN A 125 4.37 3.36 -1.47
N LEU A 126 5.16 4.00 -0.60
CA LEU A 126 6.56 4.28 -0.89
C LEU A 126 7.34 2.97 -1.07
N PRO A 127 8.30 2.90 -2.01
CA PRO A 127 9.15 1.73 -2.20
C PRO A 127 10.24 1.66 -1.11
N GLU A 128 9.84 1.75 0.16
CA GLU A 128 10.75 1.67 1.30
C GLU A 128 11.43 0.29 1.31
N PRO A 129 12.77 0.23 1.35
CA PRO A 129 13.50 -1.02 1.33
C PRO A 129 13.28 -1.80 2.63
N THR A 130 13.15 -3.13 2.52
CA THR A 130 13.13 -4.00 3.69
C THR A 130 14.56 -4.20 4.20
N SER A 131 14.72 -4.35 5.52
CA SER A 131 16.03 -4.65 6.11
C SER A 131 16.57 -5.99 5.58
N PRO A 132 17.85 -6.11 5.19
CA PRO A 132 18.44 -7.36 4.70
C PRO A 132 18.28 -8.55 5.66
N ASP A 133 18.25 -8.30 6.97
CA ASP A 133 18.12 -9.34 8.00
C ASP A 133 16.65 -9.73 8.28
N SER A 134 15.69 -8.99 7.71
CA SER A 134 14.26 -9.22 7.93
C SER A 134 13.74 -10.48 7.22
N GLU A 135 12.69 -11.06 7.78
CA GLU A 135 12.01 -12.20 7.14
C GLU A 135 11.38 -11.82 5.79
N ALA A 136 10.99 -10.55 5.62
CA ALA A 136 10.49 -10.04 4.35
C ALA A 136 11.56 -10.09 3.25
N TYR A 137 12.76 -9.59 3.55
CA TYR A 137 13.87 -9.59 2.59
C TYR A 137 14.29 -11.02 2.22
N LYS A 138 14.40 -11.92 3.20
CA LYS A 138 14.70 -13.34 2.99
C LYS A 138 13.63 -14.05 2.13
N ALA A 139 12.37 -13.64 2.25
CA ALA A 139 11.27 -14.12 1.41
C ALA A 139 11.23 -13.49 0.01
N GLY A 140 12.19 -12.61 -0.33
CA GLY A 140 12.32 -11.98 -1.65
C GLY A 140 11.60 -10.63 -1.79
N TYR A 141 10.97 -10.12 -0.73
CA TYR A 141 10.33 -8.81 -0.74
C TYR A 141 11.36 -7.73 -0.46
N LYS A 142 11.86 -7.08 -1.51
CA LYS A 142 12.89 -6.03 -1.41
C LYS A 142 12.35 -4.73 -0.85
N THR A 143 11.07 -4.46 -1.07
CA THR A 143 10.40 -3.24 -0.59
C THR A 143 9.08 -3.54 0.10
N ILE A 144 8.60 -2.62 0.94
CA ILE A 144 7.26 -2.72 1.53
C ILE A 144 6.19 -2.81 0.44
N ALA A 145 6.33 -2.06 -0.66
CA ALA A 145 5.42 -2.12 -1.79
C ALA A 145 5.32 -3.54 -2.41
N ASP A 146 6.39 -4.33 -2.38
CA ASP A 146 6.35 -5.73 -2.84
C ASP A 146 5.44 -6.60 -1.96
N ILE A 147 5.47 -6.37 -0.64
CA ILE A 147 4.58 -7.03 0.31
C ILE A 147 3.13 -6.61 0.06
N THR A 148 2.86 -5.31 -0.12
CA THR A 148 1.52 -4.78 -0.43
C THR A 148 0.93 -5.43 -1.68
N LYS A 149 1.69 -5.46 -2.78
CA LYS A 149 1.27 -6.08 -4.05
C LYS A 149 1.04 -7.57 -3.88
N GLU A 150 1.93 -8.26 -3.17
CA GLU A 150 1.82 -9.70 -3.00
C GLU A 150 0.63 -10.10 -2.13
N ARG A 151 0.35 -9.39 -1.04
CA ARG A 151 -0.85 -9.59 -0.24
C ARG A 151 -2.10 -9.46 -1.11
N ALA A 152 -2.21 -8.39 -1.91
CA ALA A 152 -3.35 -8.17 -2.80
C ALA A 152 -3.50 -9.32 -3.83
N ARG A 153 -2.40 -9.77 -4.45
CA ARG A 153 -2.44 -10.92 -5.38
C ARG A 153 -2.92 -12.20 -4.72
N ARG A 154 -2.50 -12.47 -3.48
CA ARG A 154 -2.91 -13.70 -2.77
C ARG A 154 -4.35 -13.63 -2.30
N VAL A 155 -4.85 -12.45 -1.93
CA VAL A 155 -6.28 -12.25 -1.69
C VAL A 155 -7.09 -12.57 -2.95
N ILE A 156 -6.67 -12.08 -4.12
CA ILE A 156 -7.33 -12.37 -5.41
C ILE A 156 -7.36 -13.86 -5.73
N LYS A 157 -6.27 -14.58 -5.45
CA LYS A 157 -6.17 -16.04 -5.66
C LYS A 157 -6.99 -16.85 -4.65
N GLY A 158 -7.48 -16.23 -3.57
CA GLY A 158 -8.08 -16.91 -2.44
C GLY A 158 -7.04 -17.39 -1.41
N TYR A 159 -7.46 -17.50 -0.16
CA TYR A 159 -6.61 -17.84 0.98
C TYR A 159 -7.40 -18.61 2.05
N GLY A 160 -6.69 -19.22 3.01
CA GLY A 160 -7.28 -20.11 4.04
C GLY A 160 -7.42 -21.56 3.57
N ASP A 161 -8.22 -22.35 4.29
CA ASP A 161 -8.35 -23.80 4.08
C ASP A 161 -9.09 -24.17 2.78
N ASN A 162 -9.91 -23.26 2.25
CA ASN A 162 -10.65 -23.45 1.00
C ASN A 162 -10.56 -22.20 0.13
N PRO A 163 -9.41 -21.98 -0.55
CA PRO A 163 -9.16 -20.76 -1.29
C PRO A 163 -10.13 -20.64 -2.47
N LYS A 164 -10.89 -19.56 -2.50
CA LYS A 164 -11.78 -19.21 -3.61
C LYS A 164 -11.21 -17.99 -4.34
N PRO A 165 -10.72 -18.15 -5.57
CA PRO A 165 -10.32 -17.01 -6.37
C PRO A 165 -11.50 -16.07 -6.59
N ILE A 166 -11.24 -14.77 -6.55
CA ILE A 166 -12.20 -13.75 -6.92
C ILE A 166 -11.84 -13.19 -8.30
N ASN A 167 -12.85 -12.88 -9.12
CA ASN A 167 -12.64 -12.27 -10.43
C ASN A 167 -12.35 -10.77 -10.26
N ASN A 168 -11.15 -10.45 -9.80
CA ASN A 168 -10.72 -9.10 -9.53
C ASN A 168 -9.24 -8.90 -9.95
N GLY A 169 -8.81 -7.65 -10.03
CA GLY A 169 -7.48 -7.30 -10.50
C GLY A 169 -7.07 -5.91 -10.06
N PHE A 170 -5.80 -5.59 -10.26
CA PHE A 170 -5.29 -4.24 -10.05
C PHE A 170 -4.12 -3.96 -11.01
N LYS A 171 -3.95 -2.69 -11.36
CA LYS A 171 -2.77 -2.20 -12.08
C LYS A 171 -1.75 -1.68 -11.07
N VAL A 172 -0.48 -1.71 -11.43
CA VAL A 172 0.62 -1.17 -10.61
C VAL A 172 1.30 -0.09 -11.42
N PHE A 173 1.36 1.12 -10.85
CA PHE A 173 2.06 2.25 -11.42
C PHE A 173 3.25 2.62 -10.54
N LYS A 174 4.25 3.27 -11.13
CA LYS A 174 5.39 3.85 -10.42
C LYS A 174 5.49 5.31 -10.82
N LEU A 175 5.91 6.15 -9.88
CA LEU A 175 6.28 7.52 -10.21
C LEU A 175 7.57 7.51 -11.01
N ALA A 176 7.57 8.28 -12.09
CA ALA A 176 8.71 8.56 -12.93
C ALA A 176 8.71 10.06 -13.25
N PRO A 177 9.84 10.64 -13.69
CA PRO A 177 9.86 11.96 -14.30
C PRO A 177 8.84 12.06 -15.45
N SER A 178 8.31 13.26 -15.68
CA SER A 178 7.44 13.58 -16.82
C SER A 178 8.11 13.20 -18.14
N ASN A 179 7.36 12.66 -19.10
CA ASN A 179 7.83 12.43 -20.47
C ASN A 179 7.80 13.72 -21.31
N TYR A 180 7.15 14.77 -20.80
CA TYR A 180 7.11 16.09 -21.43
C TYR A 180 8.17 17.00 -20.81
N PRO A 181 8.87 17.80 -21.63
CA PRO A 181 9.79 18.80 -21.12
C PRO A 181 9.08 19.77 -20.18
N ASP A 182 9.77 20.08 -19.09
CA ASP A 182 9.37 21.18 -18.22
C ASP A 182 9.41 22.48 -19.04
N ILE A 183 8.25 23.14 -19.17
CA ILE A 183 8.11 24.45 -19.83
C ILE A 183 7.79 25.57 -18.84
N SER A 184 7.82 25.29 -17.54
CA SER A 184 7.31 26.16 -16.48
C SER A 184 8.37 27.08 -15.87
N TYR A 185 9.29 27.60 -16.69
CA TYR A 185 10.23 28.60 -16.18
C TYR A 185 9.56 29.96 -16.03
N GLU A 186 9.47 30.44 -14.80
CA GLU A 186 9.06 31.80 -14.47
C GLU A 186 10.20 32.53 -13.77
N PHE A 187 10.42 33.79 -14.18
CA PHE A 187 11.35 34.66 -13.49
C PHE A 187 10.78 35.05 -12.13
N ASP A 188 11.57 34.94 -11.07
CA ASP A 188 11.16 35.34 -9.72
C ASP A 188 11.60 36.78 -9.44
N PRO A 189 10.67 37.76 -9.37
CA PRO A 189 11.01 39.16 -9.16
C PRO A 189 11.65 39.45 -7.80
N SER A 190 11.57 38.51 -6.85
CA SER A 190 12.16 38.64 -5.51
C SER A 190 13.63 38.22 -5.44
N LYS A 191 14.15 37.56 -6.48
CA LYS A 191 15.54 37.09 -6.56
C LYS A 191 16.43 38.06 -7.32
N THR A 192 17.72 38.03 -7.02
CA THR A 192 18.74 38.78 -7.77
C THR A 192 18.88 38.25 -9.21
N GLU A 193 19.50 39.03 -10.09
CA GLU A 193 19.72 38.63 -11.48
C GLU A 193 20.63 37.39 -11.59
N GLU A 194 21.65 37.29 -10.74
CA GLU A 194 22.55 36.14 -10.67
C GLU A 194 21.82 34.86 -10.22
N GLU A 195 20.93 34.97 -9.23
CA GLU A 195 20.10 33.85 -8.76
C GLU A 195 19.10 33.38 -9.82
N ASN A 196 18.48 34.31 -10.55
CA ASN A 196 17.60 33.98 -11.67
C ASN A 196 18.36 33.36 -12.85
N GLN A 197 19.56 33.85 -13.19
CA GLN A 197 20.41 33.24 -14.22
C GLN A 197 20.80 31.79 -13.86
N LYS A 198 21.12 31.53 -12.59
CA LYS A 198 21.39 30.17 -12.10
C LYS A 198 20.15 29.29 -12.22
N SER A 199 18.99 29.77 -11.75
CA SER A 199 17.71 29.06 -11.85
C SER A 199 17.34 28.72 -13.30
N PHE A 200 17.59 29.64 -14.23
CA PHE A 200 17.34 29.42 -15.66
C PHE A 200 18.26 28.35 -16.25
N SER A 201 19.54 28.35 -15.88
CA SER A 201 20.51 27.35 -16.34
C SER A 201 20.17 25.95 -15.82
N GLU A 202 19.72 25.84 -14.57
CA GLU A 202 19.19 24.59 -14.00
C GLU A 202 17.93 24.13 -14.75
N TYR A 203 17.01 25.04 -15.06
CA TYR A 203 15.84 24.75 -15.89
C TYR A 203 16.21 24.20 -17.28
N LEU A 204 17.12 24.86 -18.00
CA LEU A 204 17.55 24.42 -19.33
C LEU A 204 18.12 22.99 -19.30
N THR A 205 18.86 22.67 -18.24
CA THR A 205 19.41 21.32 -18.04
C THR A 205 18.29 20.27 -17.90
N ARG A 206 17.22 20.58 -17.16
CA ARG A 206 16.05 19.68 -17.01
C ARG A 206 15.22 19.58 -18.29
N ALA A 207 14.97 20.70 -18.97
CA ALA A 207 14.20 20.76 -20.19
C ALA A 207 14.86 19.95 -21.33
N GLN A 208 16.20 19.97 -21.41
CA GLN A 208 16.95 19.19 -22.40
C GLN A 208 16.96 17.67 -22.15
N GLN A 209 16.75 17.23 -20.90
CA GLN A 209 16.74 15.80 -20.55
C GLN A 209 15.47 15.07 -21.03
N THR A 210 14.42 15.80 -21.39
CA THR A 210 13.09 15.24 -21.60
C THR A 210 12.65 15.43 -23.04
N SER A 211 13.13 14.57 -23.94
CA SER A 211 12.72 14.60 -25.34
C SER A 211 11.51 13.67 -25.54
N LEU A 212 10.41 14.21 -26.07
CA LEU A 212 9.28 13.42 -26.58
C LEU A 212 9.69 12.44 -27.69
N LEU A 213 10.89 12.61 -28.26
CA LEU A 213 11.44 11.80 -29.34
C LEU A 213 12.48 10.78 -28.85
N ASP A 214 12.64 10.62 -27.54
CA ASP A 214 13.49 9.56 -27.01
C ASP A 214 12.83 8.20 -27.26
N LYS A 215 13.37 7.47 -28.25
CA LYS A 215 12.89 6.14 -28.65
C LYS A 215 13.05 5.07 -27.56
N SER A 216 13.72 5.37 -26.45
CA SER A 216 13.79 4.47 -25.30
C SER A 216 12.53 4.50 -24.42
N ILE A 217 11.68 5.52 -24.58
CA ILE A 217 10.42 5.65 -23.85
C ILE A 217 9.39 4.71 -24.48
N GLU A 218 8.81 3.83 -23.67
CA GLU A 218 7.67 3.01 -24.13
C GLU A 218 6.44 3.91 -24.36
N PRO A 219 5.81 3.89 -25.55
CA PRO A 219 4.70 4.79 -25.89
C PRO A 219 3.55 4.77 -24.87
N ILE A 220 3.28 3.60 -24.28
CA ILE A 220 2.24 3.43 -23.27
C ILE A 220 2.43 4.33 -22.03
N ASN A 221 3.67 4.72 -21.69
CA ASN A 221 3.93 5.63 -20.57
C ASN A 221 3.47 7.05 -20.87
N ILE A 222 3.63 7.50 -22.12
CA ILE A 222 3.12 8.79 -22.59
C ILE A 222 1.59 8.76 -22.58
N VAL A 223 0.98 7.66 -23.04
CA VAL A 223 -0.48 7.47 -23.00
C VAL A 223 -1.00 7.58 -21.57
N TYR A 224 -0.37 6.92 -20.59
CA TYR A 224 -0.79 7.01 -19.19
C TYR A 224 -0.56 8.38 -18.56
N GLU A 225 0.52 9.08 -18.93
CA GLU A 225 0.71 10.47 -18.48
C GLU A 225 -0.40 11.38 -19.02
N ASN A 226 -0.78 11.22 -20.29
CA ASN A 226 -1.88 11.95 -20.90
C ASN A 226 -3.23 11.60 -20.28
N ILE A 227 -3.49 10.32 -19.98
CA ILE A 227 -4.68 9.90 -19.23
C ILE A 227 -4.82 10.71 -17.95
N VAL A 228 -3.73 10.86 -17.18
CA VAL A 228 -3.78 11.60 -15.92
C VAL A 228 -3.92 13.12 -16.15
N LYS A 229 -3.17 13.70 -17.10
CA LYS A 229 -3.21 15.14 -17.40
C LYS A 229 -4.57 15.59 -17.92
N GLU A 230 -5.21 14.77 -18.74
CA GLU A 230 -6.52 15.05 -19.34
C GLU A 230 -7.70 14.64 -18.42
N GLY A 231 -7.43 14.16 -17.20
CA GLY A 231 -8.45 13.83 -16.21
C GLY A 231 -9.20 12.51 -16.46
N PHE A 232 -8.68 11.63 -17.31
CA PHE A 232 -9.22 10.28 -17.53
C PHE A 232 -8.86 9.34 -16.36
N SER A 233 -9.68 8.32 -16.15
CA SER A 233 -9.44 7.28 -15.15
C SER A 233 -8.22 6.43 -15.49
N LEU A 234 -7.44 6.01 -14.48
CA LEU A 234 -6.38 4.99 -14.65
C LEU A 234 -6.92 3.61 -15.11
N ASN A 235 -8.23 3.41 -14.98
CA ASN A 235 -8.94 2.24 -15.48
C ASN A 235 -9.48 2.41 -16.91
N SER A 236 -9.14 3.50 -17.60
CA SER A 236 -9.48 3.72 -19.01
C SER A 236 -9.08 2.50 -19.86
N LYS A 237 -9.92 2.18 -20.84
CA LYS A 237 -9.64 1.14 -21.82
C LYS A 237 -8.81 1.76 -22.94
N ILE A 238 -7.67 1.13 -23.19
CA ILE A 238 -6.71 1.53 -24.24
C ILE A 238 -6.78 0.47 -25.34
N VAL A 239 -6.95 0.90 -26.58
CA VAL A 239 -6.96 0.04 -27.78
C VAL A 239 -5.92 0.57 -28.76
N GLU A 240 -5.02 -0.31 -29.19
CA GLU A 240 -4.06 0.00 -30.24
C GLU A 240 -4.71 -0.13 -31.62
N SER A 241 -4.40 0.80 -32.50
CA SER A 241 -4.84 0.83 -33.90
C SER A 241 -3.73 1.40 -34.79
N SER A 242 -3.93 1.37 -36.09
CA SER A 242 -3.01 1.95 -37.07
C SER A 242 -3.76 2.65 -38.19
N VAL A 243 -3.30 3.84 -38.59
CA VAL A 243 -3.86 4.58 -39.73
C VAL A 243 -2.69 5.06 -40.59
N ASP A 244 -2.71 4.67 -41.87
CA ASP A 244 -1.69 5.02 -42.87
C ASP A 244 -0.24 4.77 -42.41
N GLY A 245 -0.03 3.71 -41.61
CA GLY A 245 1.27 3.30 -41.10
C GLY A 245 1.70 3.95 -39.78
N ASN A 246 0.92 4.87 -39.21
CA ASN A 246 1.17 5.44 -37.89
C ASN A 246 0.45 4.64 -36.79
N HIS A 247 1.08 4.49 -35.62
CA HIS A 247 0.48 3.79 -34.49
C HIS A 247 -0.40 4.75 -33.66
N LEU A 248 -1.57 4.27 -33.28
CA LEU A 248 -2.57 5.06 -32.57
C LEU A 248 -3.02 4.34 -31.30
N PHE A 249 -3.12 5.07 -30.21
CA PHE A 249 -3.77 4.62 -28.98
C PHE A 249 -5.12 5.32 -28.85
N ILE A 250 -6.18 4.52 -28.78
CA ILE A 250 -7.54 4.97 -28.55
C ILE A 250 -7.86 4.74 -27.07
N VAL A 251 -8.04 5.83 -26.33
CA VAL A 251 -8.34 5.81 -24.90
C VAL A 251 -9.82 6.12 -24.69
N THR A 252 -10.50 5.26 -23.93
CA THR A 252 -11.92 5.40 -23.62
C THR A 252 -12.17 5.32 -22.11
N ASP A 253 -12.94 6.28 -21.59
CA ASP A 253 -13.38 6.33 -20.19
C ASP A 253 -14.85 6.79 -20.14
N GLY A 254 -15.77 5.82 -20.04
CA GLY A 254 -17.20 6.11 -20.19
C GLY A 254 -17.52 6.65 -21.58
N GLU A 255 -18.02 7.89 -21.65
CA GLU A 255 -18.33 8.60 -22.91
C GLU A 255 -17.14 9.40 -23.45
N SER A 256 -16.08 9.59 -22.65
CA SER A 256 -14.90 10.35 -23.04
C SER A 256 -13.99 9.52 -23.96
N LEU A 257 -13.50 10.17 -25.03
CA LEU A 257 -12.60 9.59 -26.03
C LEU A 257 -11.38 10.49 -26.22
N ALA A 258 -10.19 9.92 -26.13
CA ALA A 258 -8.95 10.57 -26.52
C ALA A 258 -8.19 9.71 -27.53
N LEU A 259 -7.51 10.39 -28.46
CA LEU A 259 -6.65 9.79 -29.47
C LEU A 259 -5.23 10.29 -29.22
N THR A 260 -4.27 9.38 -29.11
CA THR A 260 -2.85 9.72 -29.02
C THR A 260 -2.08 8.94 -30.08
N TRP A 261 -1.03 9.54 -30.64
CA TRP A 261 -0.14 8.92 -31.63
C TRP A 261 1.28 8.79 -31.08
N ASP A 262 2.08 7.93 -31.72
CA ASP A 262 3.51 7.76 -31.45
C ASP A 262 4.41 8.84 -32.09
#